data_AF-A0A1H0XC73-F1
#
_entry.id   AF-A0A1H0XC73-F1
#
_cell.length_a   1.000
_cell.length_b   1.000
_cell.length_c   1.000
_cell.angle_alpha   90.00
_cell.angle_beta   90.00
_cell.angle_gamma   90.00
#
_symmetry.space_group_name_H-M   'P 1'
#
loop_
_entity.id
_entity.type
_entity.pdbx_description
1 polymer ?
#
loop_
_entity_poly.entity_id
_entity_poly.type
_entity_poly.pdbx_seq_one_letter_code
_entity_poly.pdbx_strand_id
1 'polypeptide(L)'
;MKKNLFSLKAGLFMLGLAALAYTQSCKKDSGNAASKLQAAGVSKNNLTTMSAASDSALVAYKKTKHEITAGFYRVQGPCYGAGVNGSNFSLVPDSLDVLILFCFDKTSPIASSVPAWVSALHAKGTKVIITGNLDIPSGVPHTTAGYQTTAKLIMDSVVNKYGLDGYDIDVESNPSGTTLTDMTGVYTALSAYLGPKSGTGKLLTFDTNQTGTNSLFRNVYTMIDYVWLQAYGRGSSTLQGTWNTFSSYITSDKFVPGFSFYEENGYPSNYWDDVTYPENGTGRAYDYARWEPTSGKKGGVFGYAIDRDAPLTSMHDNTLRVPDYKVTKDLIKIMNPTGGGGTTTGVVFYQNSNYAGTATQKIAKGNYTLAQLQAKGFVNDWASSAQIPSGWTVIMYSNDNFSGTSWTLTANNSWFGALSPSANDVVSSVKIQ
;
A
#
# COMPACT_ATOMS: atom_id res chain seq x y z
N MET A 1 50.42 21.39 -32.50
CA MET A 1 51.20 20.14 -32.66
C MET A 1 50.26 18.94 -32.59
N LYS A 2 50.32 18.09 -33.61
CA LYS A 2 49.89 16.68 -33.75
C LYS A 2 48.46 16.25 -33.38
N LYS A 3 47.68 16.02 -34.46
CA LYS A 3 46.56 15.08 -34.64
C LYS A 3 46.99 13.64 -34.33
N ASN A 4 46.01 12.75 -34.08
CA ASN A 4 45.91 11.47 -34.80
C ASN A 4 44.50 10.86 -34.74
N LEU A 5 43.89 10.74 -35.92
CA LEU A 5 42.80 9.83 -36.26
C LEU A 5 43.36 8.41 -36.45
N PHE A 6 42.57 7.38 -36.16
CA PHE A 6 42.73 6.07 -36.80
C PHE A 6 41.42 5.60 -37.42
N SER A 7 41.55 5.14 -38.66
CA SER A 7 40.50 4.72 -39.58
C SER A 7 40.29 3.21 -39.48
N LEU A 8 39.04 2.76 -39.63
CA LEU A 8 38.67 1.35 -39.77
C LEU A 8 38.63 1.00 -41.27
N LYS A 9 39.35 -0.04 -41.68
CA LYS A 9 39.28 -0.63 -43.03
C LYS A 9 38.27 -1.77 -43.06
N ALA A 10 37.45 -1.77 -44.10
CA ALA A 10 36.62 -2.88 -44.54
C ALA A 10 37.46 -3.97 -45.24
N GLY A 11 37.00 -5.22 -45.18
CA GLY A 11 37.53 -6.35 -45.94
C GLY A 11 36.54 -7.51 -45.95
N LEU A 12 35.87 -7.66 -47.09
CA LEU A 12 34.91 -8.69 -47.46
C LEU A 12 35.66 -9.85 -48.16
N PHE A 13 35.36 -11.13 -47.91
CA PHE A 13 35.56 -12.20 -48.91
C PHE A 13 34.67 -13.43 -48.66
N MET A 14 34.22 -14.01 -49.78
CA MET A 14 33.13 -14.98 -49.95
C MET A 14 33.58 -16.44 -50.11
N LEU A 15 32.60 -17.33 -49.87
CA LEU A 15 32.27 -18.63 -50.49
C LEU A 15 33.14 -19.88 -50.28
N GLY A 16 32.43 -21.01 -50.06
CA GLY A 16 32.92 -22.36 -50.36
C GLY A 16 32.02 -23.49 -49.83
N LEU A 17 31.07 -23.97 -50.64
CA LEU A 17 30.26 -25.18 -50.47
C LEU A 17 31.13 -26.46 -50.38
N ALA A 18 30.70 -27.46 -49.59
CA ALA A 18 30.71 -28.87 -50.03
C ALA A 18 29.81 -29.73 -49.12
N ALA A 19 28.79 -30.34 -49.72
CA ALA A 19 27.96 -31.38 -49.13
C ALA A 19 28.59 -32.77 -49.35
N LEU A 20 28.53 -33.65 -48.36
CA LEU A 20 28.61 -35.10 -48.57
C LEU A 20 27.46 -35.77 -47.83
N ALA A 21 26.55 -36.33 -48.62
CA ALA A 21 25.54 -37.27 -48.17
C ALA A 21 26.13 -38.68 -48.17
N TYR A 22 25.90 -39.42 -47.09
CA TYR A 22 25.99 -40.88 -47.09
C TYR A 22 24.63 -41.42 -46.68
N THR A 23 24.05 -42.25 -47.55
CA THR A 23 22.82 -43.00 -47.31
C THR A 23 23.21 -44.44 -46.99
N GLN A 24 22.64 -45.03 -45.93
CA GLN A 24 22.27 -46.44 -45.88
C GLN A 24 21.06 -46.65 -44.97
N SER A 25 20.17 -47.53 -45.45
CA SER A 25 18.82 -47.86 -45.03
C SER A 25 18.82 -49.12 -44.14
N CYS A 26 18.07 -49.18 -43.03
CA CYS A 26 16.87 -50.03 -42.76
C CYS A 26 17.01 -50.52 -41.29
N LYS A 27 16.04 -50.66 -40.38
CA LYS A 27 14.58 -50.70 -40.37
C LYS A 27 14.05 -50.16 -39.03
N LYS A 28 13.03 -49.30 -39.14
CA LYS A 28 11.79 -49.16 -38.34
C LYS A 28 11.77 -49.73 -36.91
N ASP A 29 11.77 -48.82 -35.93
CA ASP A 29 10.84 -48.90 -34.80
C ASP A 29 10.17 -47.55 -34.56
N SER A 30 8.85 -47.59 -34.50
CA SER A 30 7.92 -46.48 -34.49
C SER A 30 7.71 -45.96 -33.08
N GLY A 31 8.17 -44.75 -32.78
CA GLY A 31 7.94 -44.12 -31.48
C GLY A 31 8.65 -42.78 -31.32
N ASN A 32 7.94 -41.72 -31.69
CA ASN A 32 8.23 -40.28 -31.56
C ASN A 32 9.35 -39.85 -30.58
N ALA A 33 10.47 -39.35 -31.13
CA ALA A 33 11.58 -38.71 -30.40
C ALA A 33 11.21 -37.35 -29.74
N ALA A 34 9.95 -36.92 -29.81
CA ALA A 34 9.42 -35.77 -29.05
C ALA A 34 9.04 -36.09 -27.60
N SER A 35 9.16 -37.35 -27.14
CA SER A 35 8.73 -37.78 -25.80
C SER A 35 9.85 -38.06 -24.78
N LYS A 36 11.12 -37.85 -25.14
CA LYS A 36 12.28 -38.08 -24.24
C LYS A 36 13.10 -36.84 -23.88
N LEU A 37 12.64 -35.65 -24.25
CA LEU A 37 13.11 -34.37 -23.70
C LEU A 37 12.15 -33.77 -22.66
N GLN A 38 11.12 -34.53 -22.24
CA GLN A 38 10.24 -34.23 -21.10
C GLN A 38 10.43 -35.27 -20.00
N ALA A 39 11.66 -35.47 -19.52
CA ALA A 39 11.90 -36.29 -18.32
C ALA A 39 13.27 -36.03 -17.65
N ALA A 40 13.83 -34.81 -17.77
CA ALA A 40 15.00 -34.38 -17.01
C ALA A 40 15.10 -32.84 -17.10
N GLY A 41 14.44 -32.14 -16.19
CA GLY A 41 14.41 -30.67 -16.19
C GLY A 41 13.40 -30.03 -15.23
N VAL A 42 12.57 -30.83 -14.56
CA VAL A 42 11.71 -30.34 -13.47
C VAL A 42 12.47 -30.49 -12.14
N SER A 43 13.37 -29.56 -11.85
CA SER A 43 13.72 -29.16 -10.48
C SER A 43 14.72 -28.01 -10.53
N LYS A 44 14.20 -26.79 -10.58
CA LYS A 44 14.77 -25.56 -10.00
C LYS A 44 13.79 -24.42 -10.32
N ASN A 45 13.38 -23.72 -9.26
CA ASN A 45 12.40 -22.63 -9.22
C ASN A 45 10.94 -23.06 -9.02
N ASN A 46 10.64 -23.69 -7.88
CA ASN A 46 9.38 -23.41 -7.19
C ASN A 46 9.46 -22.01 -6.54
N LEU A 47 9.63 -20.97 -7.36
CA LEU A 47 8.99 -19.70 -7.04
C LEU A 47 7.54 -19.91 -7.48
N THR A 48 6.68 -20.31 -6.55
CA THR A 48 5.27 -19.95 -6.66
C THR A 48 5.24 -18.43 -6.78
N THR A 49 5.05 -17.92 -8.00
CA THR A 49 4.50 -16.59 -8.18
C THR A 49 3.26 -16.55 -7.28
N MET A 50 3.25 -15.68 -6.27
CA MET A 50 2.00 -15.39 -5.58
C MET A 50 1.02 -15.01 -6.69
N SER A 51 -0.02 -15.81 -6.91
CA SER A 51 -1.07 -15.42 -7.82
C SER A 51 -1.54 -14.04 -7.39
N ALA A 52 -1.70 -13.09 -8.32
CA ALA A 52 -2.31 -11.80 -8.02
C ALA A 52 -3.56 -12.06 -7.16
N ALA A 53 -3.71 -11.31 -6.07
CA ALA A 53 -4.86 -11.46 -5.19
C ALA A 53 -6.13 -11.26 -6.03
N SER A 54 -7.09 -12.18 -5.95
CA SER A 54 -8.36 -11.97 -6.63
C SER A 54 -9.02 -10.69 -6.13
N ASP A 55 -9.80 -10.03 -6.99
CA ASP A 55 -10.61 -8.86 -6.63
C ASP A 55 -11.44 -9.11 -5.35
N SER A 56 -12.01 -10.32 -5.21
CA SER A 56 -12.75 -10.70 -4.00
C SER A 56 -11.91 -10.72 -2.72
N ALA A 57 -10.64 -11.12 -2.82
CA ALA A 57 -9.71 -11.13 -1.69
C ALA A 57 -9.27 -9.71 -1.32
N LEU A 58 -9.07 -8.84 -2.31
CA LEU A 58 -8.78 -7.41 -2.10
C LEU A 58 -9.96 -6.72 -1.41
N VAL A 59 -11.18 -6.92 -1.91
CA VAL A 59 -12.41 -6.40 -1.30
C VAL A 59 -12.60 -6.93 0.13
N ALA A 60 -12.30 -8.20 0.38
CA ALA A 60 -12.36 -8.76 1.73
C ALA A 60 -11.32 -8.13 2.67
N TYR A 61 -10.07 -7.96 2.21
CA TYR A 61 -9.01 -7.30 2.97
C TYR A 61 -9.41 -5.86 3.35
N LYS A 62 -9.94 -5.07 2.41
CA LYS A 62 -10.32 -3.68 2.65
C LYS A 62 -11.51 -3.51 3.62
N LYS A 63 -12.24 -4.59 3.93
CA LYS A 63 -13.27 -4.60 4.97
C LYS A 63 -12.71 -4.90 6.37
N THR A 64 -11.47 -5.38 6.47
CA THR A 64 -10.82 -5.64 7.76
C THR A 64 -10.34 -4.34 8.38
N LYS A 65 -10.05 -4.36 9.68
CA LYS A 65 -9.33 -3.25 10.32
C LYS A 65 -7.85 -3.31 9.93
N HIS A 66 -7.40 -2.28 9.23
CA HIS A 66 -6.03 -2.09 8.77
C HIS A 66 -5.74 -0.59 8.70
N GLU A 67 -4.47 -0.22 8.65
CA GLU A 67 -4.07 1.16 8.41
C GLU A 67 -4.19 1.46 6.92
N ILE A 68 -5.03 2.43 6.55
CA ILE A 68 -5.35 2.71 5.15
C ILE A 68 -4.19 3.42 4.44
N THR A 69 -4.15 3.29 3.12
CA THR A 69 -3.36 4.19 2.27
C THR A 69 -4.28 4.99 1.37
N ALA A 70 -4.08 6.31 1.37
CA ALA A 70 -4.76 7.22 0.46
C ALA A 70 -3.77 7.94 -0.47
N GLY A 71 -4.27 8.50 -1.57
CA GLY A 71 -3.44 9.29 -2.49
C GLY A 71 -4.23 10.38 -3.20
N PHE A 72 -3.71 11.61 -3.18
CA PHE A 72 -4.23 12.69 -4.01
C PHE A 72 -3.62 12.58 -5.39
N TYR A 73 -4.46 12.30 -6.38
CA TYR A 73 -4.08 12.19 -7.78
C TYR A 73 -4.38 13.50 -8.49
N ARG A 74 -3.33 14.14 -9.03
CA ARG A 74 -3.48 15.39 -9.80
C ARG A 74 -4.08 15.05 -11.16
N VAL A 75 -5.32 15.49 -11.38
CA VAL A 75 -6.05 15.10 -12.58
C VAL A 75 -5.64 15.99 -13.76
N GLN A 76 -5.37 15.36 -14.90
CA GLN A 76 -5.10 16.09 -16.14
C GLN A 76 -6.27 17.00 -16.51
N GLY A 77 -5.96 18.21 -16.95
CA GLY A 77 -6.96 19.24 -17.16
C GLY A 77 -6.45 20.63 -16.81
N PRO A 78 -7.34 21.56 -16.42
CA PRO A 78 -7.02 22.97 -16.27
C PRO A 78 -5.89 23.28 -15.28
N CYS A 79 -5.78 22.54 -14.17
CA CYS A 79 -4.73 22.79 -13.16
C CYS A 79 -3.35 22.26 -13.56
N TYR A 80 -3.28 21.06 -14.15
CA TYR A 80 -2.03 20.32 -14.29
C TYR A 80 -1.65 20.02 -15.74
N GLY A 81 -2.45 20.44 -16.71
CA GLY A 81 -2.21 20.19 -18.13
C GLY A 81 -2.40 18.73 -18.51
N ALA A 82 -1.62 18.26 -19.49
CA ALA A 82 -1.71 16.91 -20.02
C ALA A 82 -1.09 15.88 -19.06
N GLY A 83 -1.75 14.73 -18.88
CA GLY A 83 -1.20 13.62 -18.13
C GLY A 83 -0.06 12.91 -18.87
N VAL A 84 0.69 12.09 -18.15
CA VAL A 84 1.75 11.27 -18.74
C VAL A 84 1.13 10.22 -19.66
N ASN A 85 1.64 10.11 -20.89
CA ASN A 85 1.16 9.09 -21.82
C ASN A 85 1.35 7.69 -21.22
N GLY A 86 0.30 6.85 -21.26
CA GLY A 86 0.29 5.53 -20.64
C GLY A 86 -0.05 5.53 -19.14
N SER A 87 -0.27 6.68 -18.51
CA SER A 87 -0.80 6.79 -17.15
C SER A 87 -2.30 7.06 -17.14
N ASN A 88 -2.99 6.53 -16.13
CA ASN A 88 -4.32 6.96 -15.72
C ASN A 88 -4.55 6.52 -14.27
N PHE A 89 -5.51 7.16 -13.58
CA PHE A 89 -5.69 6.93 -12.16
C PHE A 89 -6.25 5.53 -11.82
N SER A 90 -6.78 4.77 -12.78
CA SER A 90 -7.21 3.38 -12.52
C SER A 90 -6.04 2.39 -12.38
N LEU A 91 -4.81 2.83 -12.67
CA LEU A 91 -3.58 2.03 -12.58
C LEU A 91 -2.90 2.12 -11.21
N VAL A 92 -3.46 2.86 -10.25
CA VAL A 92 -2.97 2.87 -8.87
C VAL A 92 -2.94 1.46 -8.27
N PRO A 93 -2.12 1.20 -7.23
CA PRO A 93 -2.00 -0.14 -6.67
C PRO A 93 -3.36 -0.71 -6.23
N ASP A 94 -3.59 -1.98 -6.51
CA ASP A 94 -4.83 -2.67 -6.12
C ASP A 94 -5.09 -2.61 -4.61
N SER A 95 -4.04 -2.48 -3.81
CA SER A 95 -4.07 -2.35 -2.36
C SER A 95 -4.29 -0.92 -1.85
N LEU A 96 -4.43 0.10 -2.73
CA LEU A 96 -4.78 1.46 -2.33
C LEU A 96 -6.24 1.49 -1.84
N ASP A 97 -6.50 2.13 -0.70
CA ASP A 97 -7.83 2.14 -0.08
C ASP A 97 -8.69 3.29 -0.57
N VAL A 98 -8.10 4.50 -0.65
CA VAL A 98 -8.81 5.72 -1.05
C VAL A 98 -7.98 6.50 -2.08
N LEU A 99 -8.53 6.69 -3.27
CA LEU A 99 -7.99 7.61 -4.26
C LEU A 99 -8.77 8.93 -4.19
N ILE A 100 -8.07 10.06 -4.12
CA ILE A 100 -8.66 11.39 -4.02
C ILE A 100 -8.34 12.13 -5.32
N LEU A 101 -9.35 12.40 -6.14
CA LEU A 101 -9.18 13.16 -7.37
C LEU A 101 -9.00 14.64 -7.03
N PHE A 102 -7.85 15.20 -7.39
CA PHE A 102 -7.51 16.59 -7.11
C PHE A 102 -7.53 17.43 -8.40
N CYS A 103 -8.23 18.57 -8.35
CA CYS A 103 -8.55 19.44 -9.48
C CYS A 103 -9.20 18.72 -10.69
N PHE A 104 -10.09 17.75 -10.44
CA PHE A 104 -10.96 17.24 -11.48
C PHE A 104 -12.17 18.13 -11.68
N ASP A 105 -12.51 18.43 -12.93
CA ASP A 105 -13.79 19.01 -13.31
C ASP A 105 -14.32 18.43 -14.63
N LYS A 106 -15.55 18.82 -14.99
CA LYS A 106 -16.25 18.36 -16.20
C LYS A 106 -15.58 18.75 -17.52
N THR A 107 -14.66 19.70 -17.52
CA THR A 107 -13.89 20.17 -18.68
C THR A 107 -12.59 19.38 -18.87
N SER A 108 -12.21 18.56 -17.89
CA SER A 108 -11.08 17.64 -18.02
C SER A 108 -11.23 16.75 -19.27
N PRO A 109 -10.16 16.53 -20.04
CA PRO A 109 -10.20 15.69 -21.24
C PRO A 109 -10.51 14.20 -20.95
N ILE A 110 -10.47 13.78 -19.69
CA ILE A 110 -10.86 12.41 -19.28
C ILE A 110 -12.25 12.32 -18.65
N ALA A 111 -13.03 13.41 -18.60
CA ALA A 111 -14.31 13.42 -17.89
C ALA A 111 -15.26 12.29 -18.32
N SER A 112 -15.26 11.90 -19.60
CA SER A 112 -16.04 10.77 -20.12
C SER A 112 -15.52 9.40 -19.70
N SER A 113 -14.22 9.26 -19.40
CA SER A 113 -13.57 8.02 -18.98
C SER A 113 -13.69 7.78 -17.48
N VAL A 114 -13.88 8.84 -16.68
CA VAL A 114 -13.90 8.76 -15.20
C VAL A 114 -14.86 7.69 -14.67
N PRO A 115 -16.13 7.57 -15.10
CA PRO A 115 -17.03 6.55 -14.55
C PRO A 115 -16.54 5.11 -14.76
N ALA A 116 -15.92 4.82 -15.90
CA ALA A 116 -15.37 3.49 -16.20
C ALA A 116 -14.13 3.20 -15.33
N TRP A 117 -13.26 4.19 -15.13
CA TRP A 117 -12.07 4.07 -14.29
C TRP A 117 -12.42 3.92 -12.80
N VAL A 118 -13.44 4.65 -12.32
CA VAL A 118 -14.00 4.49 -10.99
C VAL A 118 -14.54 3.06 -10.80
N SER A 119 -15.32 2.56 -11.77
CA SER A 119 -15.85 1.20 -11.73
C SER A 119 -14.75 0.12 -11.67
N ALA A 120 -13.63 0.32 -12.38
CA ALA A 120 -12.49 -0.58 -12.32
C ALA A 120 -11.81 -0.60 -10.94
N LEU A 121 -11.76 0.53 -10.26
CA LEU A 121 -11.23 0.64 -8.89
C LEU A 121 -12.21 0.05 -7.85
N HIS A 122 -13.51 0.23 -8.05
CA HIS A 122 -14.55 -0.38 -7.22
C HIS A 122 -14.50 -1.91 -7.23
N ALA A 123 -14.20 -2.52 -8.38
CA ALA A 123 -14.06 -3.97 -8.49
C ALA A 123 -13.00 -4.52 -7.51
N LYS A 124 -11.97 -3.71 -7.21
CA LYS A 124 -10.87 -4.02 -6.27
C LYS A 124 -11.10 -3.46 -4.88
N GLY A 125 -12.25 -2.82 -4.63
CA GLY A 125 -12.63 -2.20 -3.36
C GLY A 125 -11.93 -0.87 -3.04
N THR A 126 -11.23 -0.25 -3.99
CA THR A 126 -10.67 1.10 -3.81
C THR A 126 -11.80 2.12 -3.90
N LYS A 127 -11.95 2.97 -2.88
CA LYS A 127 -12.87 4.10 -2.93
C LYS A 127 -12.26 5.25 -3.72
N VAL A 128 -13.07 5.96 -4.48
CA VAL A 128 -12.65 7.16 -5.23
C VAL A 128 -13.46 8.36 -4.77
N ILE A 129 -12.81 9.34 -4.16
CA ILE A 129 -13.44 10.59 -3.72
C ILE A 129 -12.86 11.77 -4.49
N ILE A 130 -13.38 12.97 -4.26
CA ILE A 130 -12.92 14.18 -4.94
C ILE A 130 -12.78 15.33 -3.95
N THR A 131 -11.72 16.12 -4.10
CA THR A 131 -11.56 17.37 -3.37
C THR A 131 -12.37 18.47 -4.04
N GLY A 132 -13.09 19.26 -3.25
CA GLY A 132 -13.76 20.46 -3.75
C GLY A 132 -14.12 21.45 -2.64
N ASN A 133 -14.81 22.53 -3.03
CA ASN A 133 -15.13 23.64 -2.14
C ASN A 133 -16.57 23.55 -1.59
N LEU A 134 -16.87 24.45 -0.65
CA LEU A 134 -18.19 24.59 -0.03
C LEU A 134 -18.89 25.87 -0.48
N ASP A 135 -18.51 26.40 -1.65
CA ASP A 135 -19.00 27.68 -2.13
C ASP A 135 -20.50 27.59 -2.42
N ILE A 136 -21.26 28.52 -1.87
CA ILE A 136 -22.71 28.62 -2.10
C ILE A 136 -22.91 29.26 -3.48
N PRO A 137 -23.60 28.59 -4.42
CA PRO A 137 -23.79 29.13 -5.76
C PRO A 137 -24.53 30.46 -5.75
N SER A 138 -24.21 31.32 -6.73
CA SER A 138 -24.90 32.60 -6.90
C SER A 138 -26.42 32.41 -6.98
N GLY A 139 -27.16 33.20 -6.20
CA GLY A 139 -28.61 33.13 -6.10
C GLY A 139 -29.15 32.12 -5.07
N VAL A 140 -28.31 31.27 -4.48
CA VAL A 140 -28.71 30.38 -3.38
C VAL A 140 -28.60 31.14 -2.05
N PRO A 141 -29.64 31.13 -1.18
CA PRO A 141 -29.62 31.88 0.07
C PRO A 141 -28.70 31.26 1.13
N HIS A 142 -28.04 32.09 1.94
CA HIS A 142 -27.17 31.68 3.05
C HIS A 142 -28.01 31.26 4.27
N THR A 143 -28.74 30.15 4.12
CA THR A 143 -29.68 29.59 5.10
C THR A 143 -29.64 28.07 5.06
N THR A 144 -30.22 27.39 6.04
CA THR A 144 -30.31 25.91 6.04
C THR A 144 -30.85 25.34 4.72
N ALA A 145 -31.88 25.94 4.13
CA ALA A 145 -32.44 25.49 2.86
C ALA A 145 -31.47 25.68 1.68
N GLY A 146 -30.69 26.77 1.68
CA GLY A 146 -29.68 26.99 0.65
C GLY A 146 -28.43 26.12 0.83
N TYR A 147 -28.06 25.80 2.07
CA TYR A 147 -27.00 24.82 2.35
C TYR A 147 -27.41 23.43 1.86
N GLN A 148 -28.66 23.01 2.07
CA GLN A 148 -29.22 21.78 1.52
C GLN A 148 -29.24 21.79 -0.01
N THR A 149 -29.61 22.92 -0.63
CA THR A 149 -29.57 23.10 -2.08
C THR A 149 -28.14 22.95 -2.61
N THR A 150 -27.17 23.57 -1.95
CA THR A 150 -25.74 23.49 -2.31
C THR A 150 -25.21 22.06 -2.20
N ALA A 151 -25.47 21.38 -1.07
CA ALA A 151 -25.08 19.98 -0.88
C ALA A 151 -25.69 19.06 -1.95
N LYS A 152 -26.97 19.26 -2.29
CA LYS A 152 -27.62 18.50 -3.37
C LYS A 152 -26.96 18.74 -4.72
N LEU A 153 -26.59 19.98 -5.04
CA LEU A 153 -25.89 20.30 -6.28
C LEU A 153 -24.52 19.63 -6.35
N ILE A 154 -23.75 19.62 -5.26
CA ILE A 154 -22.48 18.88 -5.17
C ILE A 154 -22.70 17.39 -5.42
N MET A 155 -23.68 16.78 -4.74
CA MET A 155 -23.99 15.38 -4.90
C MET A 155 -24.41 15.04 -6.34
N ASP A 156 -25.31 15.81 -6.93
CA ASP A 156 -25.86 15.49 -8.26
C ASP A 156 -24.88 15.79 -9.40
N SER A 157 -24.14 16.90 -9.32
CA SER A 157 -23.28 17.35 -10.42
C SER A 157 -21.88 16.75 -10.40
N VAL A 158 -21.45 16.22 -9.26
CA VAL A 158 -20.10 15.69 -9.06
C VAL A 158 -20.15 14.26 -8.55
N VAL A 159 -20.57 14.04 -7.29
CA VAL A 159 -20.38 12.75 -6.62
C VAL A 159 -21.16 11.63 -7.32
N ASN A 160 -22.48 11.81 -7.50
CA ASN A 160 -23.35 10.82 -8.14
C ASN A 160 -23.10 10.74 -9.65
N LYS A 161 -22.84 11.88 -10.31
CA LYS A 161 -22.59 11.94 -11.75
C LYS A 161 -21.42 11.05 -12.20
N TYR A 162 -20.34 11.05 -11.42
CA TYR A 162 -19.13 10.29 -11.75
C TYR A 162 -18.99 8.98 -10.97
N GLY A 163 -20.01 8.62 -10.17
CA GLY A 163 -20.01 7.39 -9.38
C GLY A 163 -19.04 7.39 -8.21
N LEU A 164 -18.66 8.57 -7.69
CA LEU A 164 -17.67 8.73 -6.64
C LEU A 164 -18.21 8.28 -5.27
N ASP A 165 -17.30 7.92 -4.39
CA ASP A 165 -17.55 7.40 -3.04
C ASP A 165 -17.53 8.47 -1.97
N GLY A 166 -17.32 9.74 -2.30
CA GLY A 166 -17.19 10.76 -1.27
C GLY A 166 -16.76 12.12 -1.76
N TYR A 167 -16.63 13.01 -0.78
CA TYR A 167 -16.23 14.40 -0.99
C TYR A 167 -15.24 14.81 0.10
N ASP A 168 -14.18 15.47 -0.33
CA ASP A 168 -13.09 15.95 0.49
C ASP A 168 -13.05 17.48 0.47
N ILE A 169 -12.79 18.08 1.63
CA ILE A 169 -12.72 19.53 1.80
C ILE A 169 -11.31 19.87 2.29
N ASP A 170 -10.57 20.61 1.46
CA ASP A 170 -9.25 21.14 1.76
C ASP A 170 -9.35 22.45 2.54
N VAL A 171 -8.88 22.44 3.79
CA VAL A 171 -8.99 23.52 4.77
C VAL A 171 -7.60 23.96 5.21
N GLU A 172 -7.02 24.90 4.47
CA GLU A 172 -5.68 25.45 4.74
C GLU A 172 -5.69 26.77 5.52
N SER A 173 -6.87 27.22 5.95
CA SER A 173 -7.04 28.44 6.74
C SER A 173 -8.06 28.23 7.88
N ASN A 174 -8.10 29.16 8.83
CA ASN A 174 -9.06 29.11 9.94
C ASN A 174 -10.23 30.06 9.67
N PRO A 175 -11.37 29.58 9.13
CA PRO A 175 -12.50 30.44 8.81
C PRO A 175 -13.16 30.99 10.08
N SER A 176 -13.80 32.16 9.95
CA SER A 176 -14.55 32.81 11.03
C SER A 176 -15.80 33.51 10.48
N GLY A 177 -16.64 34.03 11.38
CA GLY A 177 -17.82 34.83 11.01
C GLY A 177 -18.80 34.11 10.07
N THR A 178 -19.26 34.82 9.04
CA THR A 178 -20.19 34.29 8.03
C THR A 178 -19.58 33.15 7.23
N THR A 179 -18.30 33.22 6.86
CA THR A 179 -17.61 32.13 6.14
C THR A 179 -17.63 30.84 6.95
N LEU A 180 -17.32 30.88 8.25
CA LEU A 180 -17.41 29.69 9.11
C LEU A 180 -18.84 29.16 9.19
N THR A 181 -19.83 30.05 9.29
CA THR A 181 -21.25 29.70 9.35
C THR A 181 -21.69 28.98 8.08
N ASP A 182 -21.35 29.53 6.91
CA ASP A 182 -21.70 28.98 5.61
C ASP A 182 -21.01 27.64 5.35
N MET A 183 -19.70 27.56 5.58
CA MET A 183 -18.95 26.32 5.45
C MET A 183 -19.54 25.24 6.37
N THR A 184 -19.78 25.55 7.65
CA THR A 184 -20.40 24.62 8.60
C THR A 184 -21.77 24.17 8.12
N GLY A 185 -22.58 25.08 7.59
CA GLY A 185 -23.91 24.82 7.07
C GLY A 185 -23.92 23.84 5.91
N VAL A 186 -23.09 24.09 4.88
CA VAL A 186 -22.96 23.20 3.71
C VAL A 186 -22.36 21.85 4.11
N TYR A 187 -21.34 21.83 4.97
CA TYR A 187 -20.74 20.60 5.49
C TYR A 187 -21.77 19.74 6.25
N THR A 188 -22.60 20.38 7.09
CA THR A 188 -23.69 19.72 7.80
C THR A 188 -24.71 19.14 6.83
N ALA A 189 -25.07 19.87 5.78
CA ALA A 189 -25.99 19.38 4.75
C ALA A 189 -25.41 18.20 3.95
N LEU A 190 -24.11 18.20 3.64
CA LEU A 190 -23.42 17.08 3.02
C LEU A 190 -23.42 15.83 3.92
N SER A 191 -23.38 16.00 5.26
CA SER A 191 -23.37 14.88 6.21
C SER A 191 -24.64 14.00 6.19
N ALA A 192 -25.71 14.47 5.54
CA ALA A 192 -26.91 13.66 5.27
C ALA A 192 -26.68 12.62 4.15
N TYR A 193 -25.70 12.85 3.27
CA TYR A 193 -25.38 12.00 2.12
C TYR A 193 -24.07 11.23 2.29
N LEU A 194 -23.12 11.84 2.99
CA LEU A 194 -21.74 11.42 3.12
C LEU A 194 -21.34 11.34 4.59
N GLY A 195 -20.30 10.56 4.90
CA GLY A 195 -19.74 10.48 6.24
C GLY A 195 -20.51 9.56 7.18
N PRO A 196 -20.02 9.38 8.42
CA PRO A 196 -20.58 8.45 9.41
C PRO A 196 -22.04 8.73 9.78
N LYS A 197 -22.52 9.97 9.61
CA LYS A 197 -23.92 10.32 9.91
C LYS A 197 -24.92 9.89 8.84
N SER A 198 -24.46 9.62 7.62
CA SER A 198 -25.33 9.31 6.49
C SER A 198 -25.78 7.84 6.41
N GLY A 199 -24.98 6.92 6.96
CA GLY A 199 -25.20 5.48 6.82
C GLY A 199 -25.01 4.93 5.40
N THR A 200 -24.52 5.73 4.44
CA THR A 200 -24.39 5.31 3.02
C THR A 200 -23.10 4.56 2.73
N GLY A 201 -22.12 4.63 3.64
CA GLY A 201 -20.76 4.13 3.42
C GLY A 201 -19.90 5.03 2.51
N LYS A 202 -20.45 6.14 1.98
CA LYS A 202 -19.69 7.17 1.29
C LYS A 202 -18.93 8.04 2.28
N LEU A 203 -17.74 8.51 1.88
CA LEU A 203 -16.82 9.25 2.72
C LEU A 203 -17.10 10.75 2.71
N LEU A 204 -16.97 11.38 3.88
CA LEU A 204 -16.83 12.82 4.03
C LEU A 204 -15.56 13.12 4.82
N THR A 205 -14.65 13.91 4.26
CA THR A 205 -13.30 14.06 4.81
C THR A 205 -12.85 15.50 4.97
N PHE A 206 -11.90 15.68 5.88
CA PHE A 206 -11.34 16.98 6.24
C PHE A 206 -9.83 16.96 5.98
N ASP A 207 -9.41 17.55 4.87
CA ASP A 207 -8.01 17.75 4.55
C ASP A 207 -7.52 19.08 5.12
N THR A 208 -6.32 19.11 5.71
CA THR A 208 -5.82 20.32 6.36
C THR A 208 -4.32 20.32 6.65
N ASN A 209 -3.69 21.48 6.53
CA ASN A 209 -2.38 21.75 7.11
C ASN A 209 -2.45 22.34 8.54
N GLN A 210 -3.66 22.55 9.07
CA GLN A 210 -3.93 23.17 10.37
C GLN A 210 -3.89 22.15 11.53
N THR A 211 -4.25 22.60 12.73
CA THR A 211 -4.38 21.74 13.93
C THR A 211 -5.84 21.55 14.30
N GLY A 212 -6.11 20.68 15.28
CA GLY A 212 -7.45 20.43 15.80
C GLY A 212 -8.11 21.69 16.38
N THR A 213 -7.37 22.77 16.67
CA THR A 213 -8.00 24.03 17.10
C THR A 213 -8.72 24.79 15.98
N ASN A 214 -8.68 24.32 14.73
CA ASN A 214 -9.40 24.91 13.61
C ASN A 214 -10.92 24.98 13.88
N SER A 215 -11.51 26.16 13.65
CA SER A 215 -12.90 26.46 14.02
C SER A 215 -13.91 25.65 13.22
N LEU A 216 -13.64 25.39 11.93
CA LEU A 216 -14.51 24.53 11.12
C LEU A 216 -14.42 23.09 11.58
N PHE A 217 -13.21 22.56 11.81
CA PHE A 217 -13.02 21.22 12.35
C PHE A 217 -13.83 21.02 13.64
N ARG A 218 -13.78 21.99 14.57
CA ARG A 218 -14.54 21.97 15.83
C ARG A 218 -16.05 21.84 15.63
N ASN A 219 -16.60 22.35 14.54
CA ASN A 219 -18.02 22.24 14.21
C ASN A 219 -18.36 20.91 13.52
N VAL A 220 -17.44 20.32 12.74
CA VAL A 220 -17.76 19.24 11.81
C VAL A 220 -17.14 17.88 12.15
N TYR A 221 -16.27 17.77 13.16
CA TYR A 221 -15.51 16.53 13.46
C TYR A 221 -16.38 15.27 13.66
N THR A 222 -17.64 15.41 14.05
CA THR A 222 -18.58 14.27 14.19
C THR A 222 -19.14 13.77 12.85
N MET A 223 -18.89 14.50 11.77
CA MET A 223 -19.44 14.26 10.43
C MET A 223 -18.43 13.64 9.47
N ILE A 224 -17.17 13.49 9.89
CA ILE A 224 -16.06 13.08 9.01
C ILE A 224 -15.58 11.67 9.30
N ASP A 225 -15.15 10.97 8.26
CA ASP A 225 -14.50 9.67 8.36
C ASP A 225 -13.02 9.82 8.70
N TYR A 226 -12.32 10.73 8.02
CA TYR A 226 -10.87 10.93 8.15
C TYR A 226 -10.48 12.41 8.21
N VAL A 227 -9.40 12.67 8.94
CA VAL A 227 -8.60 13.89 8.83
C VAL A 227 -7.35 13.56 8.04
N TRP A 228 -7.22 14.16 6.85
CA TRP A 228 -5.99 14.15 6.07
C TRP A 228 -5.11 15.30 6.57
N LEU A 229 -4.09 15.00 7.38
CA LEU A 229 -3.16 16.02 7.84
C LEU A 229 -2.03 16.19 6.83
N GLN A 230 -2.00 17.34 6.13
CA GLN A 230 -0.91 17.74 5.25
C GLN A 230 0.36 18.05 6.08
N ALA A 231 1.15 17.02 6.34
CA ALA A 231 2.37 17.11 7.14
C ALA A 231 3.63 17.21 6.27
N TYR A 232 3.52 17.79 5.08
CA TYR A 232 4.63 17.94 4.14
C TYR A 232 5.77 18.73 4.77
N GLY A 233 7.02 18.34 4.55
CA GLY A 233 8.16 19.01 5.19
C GLY A 233 8.38 18.67 6.68
N ARG A 234 7.37 18.15 7.40
CA ARG A 234 7.43 17.96 8.86
C ARG A 234 8.15 16.66 9.23
N GLY A 235 8.87 16.65 10.35
CA GLY A 235 9.43 15.42 10.93
C GLY A 235 8.37 14.60 11.66
N SER A 236 8.48 13.27 11.64
CA SER A 236 7.52 12.36 12.31
C SER A 236 7.39 12.62 13.82
N SER A 237 8.46 13.10 14.46
CA SER A 237 8.45 13.51 15.88
C SER A 237 7.45 14.63 16.20
N THR A 238 7.05 15.44 15.21
CA THR A 238 6.10 16.55 15.38
C THR A 238 4.64 16.09 15.33
N LEU A 239 4.37 14.90 14.79
CA LEU A 239 3.01 14.40 14.57
C LEU A 239 2.25 14.19 15.89
N GLN A 240 2.94 13.78 16.97
CA GLN A 240 2.31 13.62 18.28
C GLN A 240 1.74 14.93 18.82
N GLY A 241 2.48 16.04 18.65
CA GLY A 241 2.01 17.37 19.07
C GLY A 241 0.75 17.78 18.31
N THR A 242 0.71 17.50 17.00
CA THR A 242 -0.46 17.76 16.17
C THR A 242 -1.63 16.86 16.58
N TRP A 243 -1.40 15.55 16.72
CA TRP A 243 -2.40 14.58 17.16
C TRP A 243 -3.05 14.97 18.50
N ASN A 244 -2.28 15.46 19.46
CA ASN A 244 -2.82 15.90 20.77
C ASN A 244 -3.95 16.94 20.61
N THR A 245 -3.89 17.81 19.60
CA THR A 245 -4.92 18.83 19.34
C THR A 245 -6.24 18.26 18.79
N PHE A 246 -6.18 17.07 18.17
CA PHE A 246 -7.31 16.34 17.58
C PHE A 246 -7.88 15.25 18.51
N SER A 247 -7.05 14.72 19.40
CA SER A 247 -7.29 13.47 20.15
C SER A 247 -8.53 13.45 21.06
N SER A 248 -9.05 14.61 21.47
CA SER A 248 -10.29 14.70 22.25
C SER A 248 -11.57 14.75 21.40
N TYR A 249 -11.44 14.76 20.06
CA TYR A 249 -12.55 14.94 19.12
C TYR A 249 -12.71 13.74 18.18
N ILE A 250 -11.60 13.12 17.81
CA ILE A 250 -11.59 11.94 16.94
C ILE A 250 -10.74 10.84 17.58
N THR A 251 -11.00 9.60 17.18
CA THR A 251 -10.16 8.44 17.50
C THR A 251 -8.96 8.39 16.55
N SER A 252 -7.86 7.74 16.98
CA SER A 252 -6.60 7.77 16.22
C SER A 252 -6.68 7.11 14.85
N ASP A 253 -7.61 6.16 14.67
CA ASP A 253 -7.90 5.51 13.39
C ASP A 253 -8.55 6.45 12.35
N LYS A 254 -8.93 7.68 12.73
CA LYS A 254 -9.35 8.74 11.80
C LYS A 254 -8.22 9.69 11.40
N PHE A 255 -7.06 9.63 12.06
CA PHE A 255 -5.97 10.56 11.84
C PHE A 255 -4.96 9.98 10.85
N VAL A 256 -4.79 10.65 9.70
CA VAL A 256 -3.99 10.16 8.59
C VAL A 256 -2.96 11.22 8.20
N PRO A 257 -1.71 11.13 8.71
CA PRO A 257 -0.63 12.03 8.30
C PRO A 257 -0.22 11.80 6.84
N GLY A 258 -0.05 12.89 6.11
CA GLY A 258 0.31 12.90 4.70
C GLY A 258 1.69 13.44 4.42
N PHE A 259 2.27 12.88 3.36
CA PHE A 259 3.53 13.32 2.76
C PHE A 259 3.29 13.75 1.31
N SER A 260 4.24 14.44 0.70
CA SER A 260 4.20 14.83 -0.71
C SER A 260 5.24 14.06 -1.53
N PHE A 261 4.83 13.52 -2.67
CA PHE A 261 5.77 13.18 -3.73
C PHE A 261 6.42 14.46 -4.30
N TYR A 262 7.51 14.31 -5.06
CA TYR A 262 8.14 15.45 -5.73
C TYR A 262 7.34 15.86 -6.97
N GLU A 263 6.74 17.04 -6.92
CA GLU A 263 6.10 17.66 -8.09
C GLU A 263 7.15 18.21 -9.06
N GLU A 264 6.97 17.93 -10.35
CA GLU A 264 7.82 18.49 -11.39
C GLU A 264 7.87 20.02 -11.32
N ASN A 265 9.07 20.58 -11.38
CA ASN A 265 9.37 22.00 -11.27
C ASN A 265 9.02 22.64 -9.91
N GLY A 266 8.79 21.83 -8.87
CA GLY A 266 8.58 22.32 -7.51
C GLY A 266 9.82 23.00 -6.92
N TYR A 267 11.02 22.46 -7.15
CA TYR A 267 12.25 23.04 -6.60
C TYR A 267 12.62 24.39 -7.27
N PRO A 268 13.05 25.42 -6.51
CA PRO A 268 13.28 25.45 -5.05
C PRO A 268 12.11 26.03 -4.24
N SER A 269 10.93 26.24 -4.83
CA SER A 269 9.87 27.06 -4.21
C SER A 269 8.75 26.26 -3.55
N ASN A 270 8.46 25.07 -4.06
CA ASN A 270 7.38 24.19 -3.64
C ASN A 270 7.86 22.74 -3.65
N TYR A 271 8.75 22.40 -2.71
CA TYR A 271 9.32 21.06 -2.56
C TYR A 271 9.47 20.73 -1.07
N TRP A 272 9.44 19.43 -0.77
CA TRP A 272 9.42 18.97 0.61
C TRP A 272 10.52 17.95 0.93
N ASP A 273 10.99 17.15 -0.03
CA ASP A 273 11.94 16.05 0.21
C ASP A 273 11.38 14.98 1.18
N ASP A 274 10.08 14.69 1.10
CA ASP A 274 9.45 13.65 1.93
C ASP A 274 9.82 12.22 1.46
N VAL A 275 10.23 12.06 0.21
CA VAL A 275 10.70 10.80 -0.40
C VAL A 275 12.14 11.00 -0.88
N THR A 276 13.02 10.04 -0.58
CA THR A 276 14.38 10.03 -1.12
C THR A 276 14.40 9.39 -2.50
N TYR A 277 15.04 10.06 -3.47
CA TYR A 277 15.23 9.56 -4.84
C TYR A 277 16.71 9.43 -5.22
N PRO A 278 17.11 8.38 -5.98
CA PRO A 278 16.30 7.22 -6.35
C PRO A 278 15.75 6.46 -5.14
N GLU A 279 14.58 5.82 -5.29
CA GLU A 279 13.86 5.27 -4.13
C GLU A 279 14.66 4.15 -3.45
N ASN A 280 15.01 4.36 -2.19
CA ASN A 280 15.85 3.46 -1.40
C ASN A 280 15.17 2.96 -0.11
N GLY A 281 13.89 3.25 0.09
CA GLY A 281 13.16 2.85 1.30
C GLY A 281 13.27 3.84 2.47
N THR A 282 13.81 5.05 2.23
CA THR A 282 14.01 6.09 3.24
C THR A 282 13.26 7.39 2.90
N GLY A 283 13.11 8.26 3.89
CA GLY A 283 12.41 9.53 3.78
C GLY A 283 11.25 9.63 4.76
N ARG A 284 10.70 10.83 4.90
CA ARG A 284 9.64 11.12 5.89
C ARG A 284 8.34 10.37 5.59
N ALA A 285 8.06 10.04 4.33
CA ALA A 285 6.99 9.13 3.95
C ALA A 285 7.09 7.77 4.65
N TYR A 286 8.31 7.20 4.71
CA TYR A 286 8.57 5.92 5.37
C TYR A 286 8.53 6.02 6.90
N ASP A 287 8.96 7.16 7.45
CA ASP A 287 8.83 7.44 8.88
C ASP A 287 7.36 7.57 9.28
N TYR A 288 6.52 8.20 8.45
CA TYR A 288 5.08 8.32 8.69
C TYR A 288 4.39 6.97 8.67
N ALA A 289 4.74 6.09 7.73
CA ALA A 289 4.20 4.73 7.72
C ALA A 289 4.51 3.96 9.01
N ARG A 290 5.68 4.19 9.63
CA ARG A 290 6.08 3.54 10.90
C ARG A 290 5.58 4.24 12.16
N TRP A 291 5.25 5.52 12.07
CA TRP A 291 4.87 6.32 13.23
C TRP A 291 3.49 5.91 13.75
N GLU A 292 3.33 5.94 15.07
CA GLU A 292 2.03 5.72 15.74
C GLU A 292 1.82 6.78 16.82
N PRO A 293 0.58 7.28 17.00
CA PRO A 293 0.24 8.09 18.16
C PRO A 293 0.31 7.25 19.44
N THR A 294 0.60 7.89 20.56
CA THR A 294 0.61 7.23 21.88
C THR A 294 -0.73 6.58 22.27
N SER A 295 -1.84 6.98 21.62
CA SER A 295 -3.19 6.44 21.85
C SER A 295 -3.51 5.15 21.07
N GLY A 296 -2.58 4.64 20.24
CA GLY A 296 -2.76 3.40 19.49
C GLY A 296 -2.44 3.55 18.01
N LYS A 297 -3.08 2.74 17.17
CA LYS A 297 -2.86 2.79 15.72
C LYS A 297 -3.46 4.06 15.11
N LYS A 298 -2.70 4.73 14.24
CA LYS A 298 -3.22 5.79 13.37
C LYS A 298 -4.20 5.22 12.34
N GLY A 299 -4.85 6.10 11.57
CA GLY A 299 -5.74 5.69 10.49
C GLY A 299 -5.00 5.15 9.28
N GLY A 300 -3.81 5.67 8.98
CA GLY A 300 -3.06 5.33 7.79
C GLY A 300 -2.02 6.38 7.42
N VAL A 301 -1.64 6.43 6.14
CA VAL A 301 -0.92 7.57 5.54
C VAL A 301 -1.53 7.95 4.20
N PHE A 302 -1.26 9.17 3.74
CA PHE A 302 -1.57 9.57 2.37
C PHE A 302 -0.40 10.22 1.64
N GLY A 303 -0.37 10.09 0.31
CA GLY A 303 0.61 10.77 -0.55
C GLY A 303 -0.06 11.82 -1.44
N TYR A 304 0.36 13.08 -1.34
CA TYR A 304 -0.01 14.11 -2.31
C TYR A 304 0.82 13.97 -3.59
N ALA A 305 0.19 14.22 -4.74
CA ALA A 305 0.74 13.97 -6.07
C ALA A 305 1.13 12.50 -6.28
N ILE A 306 0.23 11.54 -5.98
CA ILE A 306 0.51 10.10 -6.15
C ILE A 306 0.80 9.72 -7.62
N ASP A 307 0.38 10.55 -8.58
CA ASP A 307 0.80 10.47 -9.99
C ASP A 307 2.31 10.70 -10.21
N ARG A 308 3.05 11.05 -9.16
CA ARG A 308 4.51 11.22 -9.12
C ARG A 308 5.24 10.12 -8.36
N ASP A 309 4.55 9.06 -7.95
CA ASP A 309 5.17 7.82 -7.44
C ASP A 309 5.79 7.02 -8.59
N ALA A 310 6.90 7.53 -9.10
CA ALA A 310 7.56 7.10 -10.31
C ALA A 310 9.08 7.03 -10.10
N PRO A 311 9.82 6.23 -10.89
CA PRO A 311 11.25 5.99 -10.69
C PRO A 311 12.10 7.20 -11.11
N LEU A 312 12.11 8.23 -10.25
CA LEU A 312 12.90 9.44 -10.43
C LEU A 312 14.38 9.14 -10.20
N THR A 313 15.24 9.78 -11.00
CA THR A 313 16.69 9.51 -10.98
C THR A 313 17.47 10.39 -10.00
N SER A 314 16.83 11.42 -9.45
CA SER A 314 17.37 12.34 -8.45
C SER A 314 16.24 13.02 -7.66
N MET A 315 16.56 13.70 -6.56
CA MET A 315 15.60 14.34 -5.64
C MET A 315 14.61 15.29 -6.33
N HIS A 316 15.05 15.99 -7.38
CA HIS A 316 14.29 17.04 -8.05
C HIS A 316 14.15 16.80 -9.55
N ASP A 317 13.98 15.53 -9.94
CA ASP A 317 13.82 15.12 -11.33
C ASP A 317 12.46 15.56 -11.91
N ASN A 318 12.49 16.57 -12.79
CA ASN A 318 11.30 17.16 -13.42
C ASN A 318 10.74 16.32 -14.58
N THR A 319 11.36 15.20 -14.92
CA THR A 319 10.88 14.39 -16.04
C THR A 319 9.63 13.62 -15.62
N LEU A 320 8.59 13.74 -16.43
CA LEU A 320 7.35 12.99 -16.28
C LEU A 320 7.56 11.53 -16.68
N ARG A 321 7.20 10.60 -15.79
CA ARG A 321 7.34 9.15 -15.97
C ARG A 321 6.05 8.46 -15.60
N VAL A 322 5.81 7.31 -16.20
CA VAL A 322 4.69 6.45 -15.81
C VAL A 322 4.95 5.96 -14.38
N PRO A 323 4.02 6.17 -13.43
CA PRO A 323 4.16 5.69 -12.06
C PRO A 323 4.26 4.17 -12.00
N ASP A 324 5.21 3.65 -11.23
CA ASP A 324 5.27 2.24 -10.85
C ASP A 324 4.72 2.01 -9.43
N TYR A 325 4.39 3.10 -8.74
CA TYR A 325 3.83 3.15 -7.40
C TYR A 325 4.65 2.42 -6.34
N LYS A 326 5.98 2.42 -6.49
CA LYS A 326 6.88 1.68 -5.61
C LYS A 326 6.77 2.16 -4.17
N VAL A 327 6.79 3.47 -3.93
CA VAL A 327 6.75 4.02 -2.57
C VAL A 327 5.42 3.66 -1.93
N THR A 328 4.29 3.90 -2.60
CA THR A 328 2.95 3.56 -2.10
C THR A 328 2.86 2.09 -1.70
N LYS A 329 3.35 1.17 -2.54
CA LYS A 329 3.37 -0.27 -2.24
C LYS A 329 4.25 -0.60 -1.04
N ASP A 330 5.38 0.08 -0.87
CA ASP A 330 6.27 -0.14 0.27
C ASP A 330 5.64 0.37 1.57
N LEU A 331 4.98 1.54 1.57
CA LEU A 331 4.27 2.07 2.73
C LEU A 331 3.12 1.16 3.17
N ILE A 332 2.34 0.62 2.22
CA ILE A 332 1.27 -0.36 2.50
C ILE A 332 1.83 -1.57 3.25
N LYS A 333 2.98 -2.11 2.81
CA LYS A 333 3.62 -3.26 3.47
C LYS A 333 4.19 -2.92 4.85
N ILE A 334 4.63 -1.69 5.05
CA ILE A 334 5.17 -1.23 6.34
C ILE A 334 4.03 -1.12 7.37
N MET A 335 2.91 -0.53 6.98
CA MET A 335 1.74 -0.36 7.84
C MET A 335 1.02 -1.69 8.09
N ASN A 336 0.92 -2.51 7.04
CA ASN A 336 0.18 -3.77 7.05
C ASN A 336 1.08 -4.92 6.58
N PRO A 337 2.13 -5.28 7.34
CA PRO A 337 3.02 -6.36 6.94
C PRO A 337 2.23 -7.64 6.78
N THR A 338 2.50 -8.41 5.71
CA THR A 338 1.88 -9.72 5.44
C THR A 338 2.39 -10.73 6.48
N GLY A 339 1.85 -10.61 7.70
CA GLY A 339 2.35 -11.19 8.94
C GLY A 339 2.03 -10.37 10.21
N GLY A 340 1.39 -9.20 10.10
CA GLY A 340 1.09 -8.32 11.23
C GLY A 340 -0.20 -7.53 11.06
N GLY A 341 -1.30 -8.14 11.51
CA GLY A 341 -2.36 -7.44 12.22
C GLY A 341 -2.20 -7.77 13.70
N GLY A 342 -1.73 -6.81 14.48
CA GLY A 342 -1.38 -6.95 15.90
C GLY A 342 0.12 -7.15 16.12
N THR A 343 0.61 -6.70 17.27
CA THR A 343 1.86 -7.17 17.85
C THR A 343 1.82 -8.70 17.90
N THR A 344 2.31 -9.38 16.86
CA THR A 344 2.33 -10.85 16.82
C THR A 344 3.41 -11.30 17.80
N THR A 345 2.98 -11.44 19.04
CA THR A 345 3.55 -12.38 19.99
C THR A 345 3.51 -13.74 19.32
N GLY A 346 4.64 -14.43 19.21
CA GLY A 346 4.73 -15.68 18.47
C GLY A 346 6.04 -16.41 18.74
N VAL A 347 6.03 -17.70 18.49
CA VAL A 347 7.19 -18.58 18.67
C VAL A 347 8.17 -18.38 17.53
N VAL A 348 9.46 -18.35 17.84
CA VAL A 348 10.54 -18.28 16.84
C VAL A 348 11.45 -19.48 17.04
N PHE A 349 11.71 -20.23 15.97
CA PHE A 349 12.67 -21.32 15.94
C PHE A 349 13.96 -20.88 15.26
N TYR A 350 15.10 -21.39 15.75
CA TYR A 350 16.44 -21.01 15.31
C TYR A 350 17.25 -22.23 14.91
N GLN A 351 18.10 -22.04 13.90
CA GLN A 351 19.01 -23.05 13.37
C GLN A 351 19.97 -23.58 14.43
N ASN A 352 20.53 -22.69 15.25
CA ASN A 352 21.60 -23.01 16.17
C ASN A 352 21.11 -22.89 17.62
N SER A 353 21.90 -23.44 18.54
CA SER A 353 21.75 -23.19 19.97
C SER A 353 21.82 -21.68 20.29
N ASN A 354 21.31 -21.30 21.45
CA ASN A 354 21.34 -19.94 21.99
C ASN A 354 20.68 -18.89 21.08
N TYR A 355 19.62 -19.27 20.36
CA TYR A 355 18.83 -18.38 19.50
C TYR A 355 19.66 -17.74 18.37
N ALA A 356 20.66 -18.47 17.86
CA ALA A 356 21.57 -17.99 16.83
C ALA A 356 21.30 -18.62 15.46
N GLY A 357 21.95 -18.08 14.43
CA GLY A 357 21.79 -18.54 13.04
C GLY A 357 20.50 -18.04 12.39
N THR A 358 20.08 -18.70 11.31
CA THR A 358 18.83 -18.38 10.63
C THR A 358 17.64 -18.68 11.56
N ALA A 359 16.58 -17.87 11.46
CA ALA A 359 15.40 -17.98 12.29
C ALA A 359 14.12 -17.95 11.45
N THR A 360 13.05 -18.54 11.98
CA THR A 360 11.72 -18.41 11.38
C THR A 360 11.16 -17.00 11.56
N GLN A 361 10.10 -16.68 10.82
CA GLN A 361 9.17 -15.64 11.23
C GLN A 361 8.53 -15.99 12.59
N LYS A 362 7.92 -15.01 13.28
CA LYS A 362 7.12 -15.28 14.48
C LYS A 362 5.88 -16.09 14.10
N ILE A 363 5.70 -17.24 14.75
CA ILE A 363 4.61 -18.18 14.48
C ILE A 363 3.56 -18.02 15.58
N ALA A 364 2.34 -17.65 15.19
CA ALA A 364 1.22 -17.49 16.12
C ALA A 364 0.74 -18.84 16.68
N LYS A 365 -0.23 -18.82 17.60
CA LYS A 365 -0.92 -20.03 18.07
C LYS A 365 -1.61 -20.73 16.90
N GLY A 366 -1.58 -22.05 16.89
CA GLY A 366 -2.12 -22.89 15.83
C GLY A 366 -1.43 -24.24 15.72
N ASN A 367 -1.92 -25.06 14.79
CA ASN A 367 -1.33 -26.36 14.46
C ASN A 367 -0.68 -26.23 13.08
N TYR A 368 0.62 -26.56 12.99
CA TYR A 368 1.40 -26.38 11.77
C TYR A 368 2.06 -27.68 11.33
N THR A 369 1.70 -28.14 10.13
CA THR A 369 2.42 -29.19 9.38
C THR A 369 3.76 -28.64 8.86
N LEU A 370 4.64 -29.51 8.38
CA LEU A 370 5.94 -29.14 7.83
C LEU A 370 5.79 -28.10 6.71
N ALA A 371 4.87 -28.32 5.77
CA ALA A 371 4.66 -27.39 4.67
C ALA A 371 4.24 -25.98 5.16
N GLN A 372 3.42 -25.92 6.22
CA GLN A 372 2.98 -24.66 6.81
C GLN A 372 4.10 -23.97 7.59
N LEU A 373 4.97 -24.73 8.25
CA LEU A 373 6.17 -24.23 8.91
C LEU A 373 7.21 -23.72 7.92
N GLN A 374 7.41 -24.42 6.80
CA GLN A 374 8.31 -24.00 5.72
C GLN A 374 7.90 -22.65 5.13
N ALA A 375 6.60 -22.38 4.99
CA ALA A 375 6.08 -21.07 4.61
C ALA A 375 6.41 -19.95 5.63
N LYS A 376 6.84 -20.30 6.85
CA LYS A 376 7.32 -19.38 7.90
C LYS A 376 8.84 -19.35 8.04
N GLY A 377 9.57 -19.98 7.12
CA GLY A 377 11.04 -20.02 7.12
C GLY A 377 11.64 -21.15 7.95
N PHE A 378 10.83 -22.13 8.38
CA PHE A 378 11.33 -23.33 9.07
C PHE A 378 11.91 -24.31 8.06
N VAL A 379 12.97 -25.03 8.45
CA VAL A 379 13.55 -26.12 7.65
C VAL A 379 13.31 -27.43 8.38
N ASN A 380 13.01 -28.51 7.66
CA ASN A 380 12.81 -29.81 8.30
C ASN A 380 14.10 -30.24 9.01
N ASP A 381 14.00 -30.86 10.18
CA ASP A 381 15.13 -31.50 10.86
C ASP A 381 16.32 -30.52 11.07
N TRP A 382 16.02 -29.30 11.54
CA TRP A 382 16.99 -28.20 11.55
C TRP A 382 16.99 -27.32 12.80
N ALA A 383 15.89 -27.32 13.57
CA ALA A 383 15.79 -26.42 14.70
C ALA A 383 16.61 -26.93 15.90
N SER A 384 17.38 -26.02 16.50
CA SER A 384 18.23 -26.27 17.67
C SER A 384 17.82 -25.46 18.91
N SER A 385 17.01 -24.39 18.75
CA SER A 385 16.49 -23.61 19.88
C SER A 385 15.18 -22.86 19.51
N ALA A 386 14.43 -22.41 20.52
CA ALA A 386 13.21 -21.64 20.31
C ALA A 386 12.95 -20.57 21.39
N GLN A 387 12.48 -19.41 20.95
CA GLN A 387 11.91 -18.39 21.81
C GLN A 387 10.38 -18.53 21.83
N ILE A 388 9.80 -18.61 23.02
CA ILE A 388 8.39 -18.84 23.28
C ILE A 388 7.87 -17.70 24.16
N PRO A 389 6.81 -16.99 23.72
CA PRO A 389 6.17 -15.98 24.56
C PRO A 389 5.72 -16.52 25.92
N SER A 390 5.75 -15.66 26.94
CA SER A 390 5.29 -16.02 28.27
C SER A 390 3.83 -16.51 28.24
N GLY A 391 3.57 -17.65 28.90
CA GLY A 391 2.24 -18.26 28.99
C GLY A 391 1.82 -19.06 27.76
N TRP A 392 2.71 -19.31 26.79
CA TRP A 392 2.42 -20.15 25.62
C TRP A 392 3.01 -21.54 25.79
N THR A 393 2.36 -22.53 25.17
CA THR A 393 2.85 -23.91 25.13
C THR A 393 3.11 -24.35 23.70
N VAL A 394 4.27 -24.96 23.45
CA VAL A 394 4.65 -25.48 22.13
C VAL A 394 4.88 -26.97 22.25
N ILE A 395 4.11 -27.75 21.49
CA ILE A 395 4.30 -29.19 21.35
C ILE A 395 4.95 -29.45 19.99
N MET A 396 6.19 -29.90 20.01
CA MET A 396 6.98 -30.24 18.83
C MET A 396 6.90 -31.74 18.55
N TYR A 397 6.93 -32.14 17.28
CA TYR A 397 6.83 -33.52 16.85
C TYR A 397 7.97 -33.87 15.88
N SER A 398 8.51 -35.08 16.01
CA SER A 398 9.65 -35.54 15.20
C SER A 398 9.30 -35.85 13.75
N ASN A 399 8.00 -36.00 13.45
CA ASN A 399 7.51 -36.27 12.10
C ASN A 399 6.42 -35.26 11.74
N ASP A 400 6.12 -35.15 10.43
CA ASP A 400 5.02 -34.32 9.96
C ASP A 400 3.65 -34.82 10.45
N ASN A 401 2.64 -33.96 10.36
CA ASN A 401 1.26 -34.23 10.74
C ASN A 401 1.09 -34.66 12.20
N PHE A 402 1.88 -34.08 13.11
CA PHE A 402 1.80 -34.25 14.56
C PHE A 402 1.99 -35.70 15.02
N SER A 403 2.94 -36.41 14.39
CA SER A 403 3.24 -37.81 14.66
C SER A 403 4.69 -38.02 15.13
N GLY A 404 5.01 -39.22 15.59
CA GLY A 404 6.34 -39.54 16.12
C GLY A 404 6.55 -39.08 17.56
N THR A 405 7.81 -38.92 17.96
CA THR A 405 8.19 -38.46 19.29
C THR A 405 7.77 -37.00 19.48
N SER A 406 7.25 -36.65 20.66
CA SER A 406 6.82 -35.29 20.96
C SER A 406 7.53 -34.68 22.16
N TRP A 407 7.76 -33.37 22.10
CA TRP A 407 8.32 -32.57 23.20
C TRP A 407 7.43 -31.38 23.50
N THR A 408 7.27 -31.03 24.77
CA THR A 408 6.48 -29.87 25.19
C THR A 408 7.38 -28.82 25.82
N LEU A 409 7.31 -27.58 25.32
CA LEU A 409 8.02 -26.42 25.83
C LEU A 409 7.03 -25.35 26.30
N THR A 410 7.22 -24.81 27.49
CA THR A 410 6.37 -23.75 28.08
C THR A 410 7.09 -22.42 28.27
N ALA A 411 8.38 -22.37 27.90
CA ALA A 411 9.25 -21.21 27.98
C ALA A 411 10.38 -21.34 26.95
N ASN A 412 11.15 -20.27 26.74
CA ASN A 412 12.33 -20.29 25.88
C ASN A 412 13.23 -21.49 26.17
N ASN A 413 13.72 -22.14 25.13
CA ASN A 413 14.68 -23.22 25.24
C ASN A 413 15.88 -22.93 24.32
N SER A 414 17.04 -22.67 24.92
CA SER A 414 18.26 -22.30 24.20
C SER A 414 18.97 -23.49 23.57
N TRP A 415 18.59 -24.74 23.87
CA TRP A 415 19.25 -25.92 23.32
C TRP A 415 18.37 -27.17 23.35
N PHE A 416 17.91 -27.60 22.17
CA PHE A 416 17.07 -28.79 22.02
C PHE A 416 17.81 -30.10 22.29
N GLY A 417 19.15 -30.11 22.20
CA GLY A 417 19.95 -31.27 22.58
C GLY A 417 19.97 -31.58 24.08
N ALA A 418 19.47 -30.68 24.93
CA ALA A 418 19.28 -30.94 26.36
C ALA A 418 17.95 -31.68 26.67
N LEU A 419 17.06 -31.85 25.68
CA LEU A 419 15.83 -32.61 25.84
C LEU A 419 16.12 -34.11 25.78
N SER A 420 15.29 -34.92 26.44
CA SER A 420 15.42 -36.38 26.43
C SER A 420 14.11 -37.03 25.95
N PRO A 421 14.11 -37.74 24.80
CA PRO A 421 15.20 -37.84 23.83
C PRO A 421 15.54 -36.46 23.21
N SER A 422 16.70 -36.32 22.58
CA SER A 422 17.10 -35.06 21.94
C SER A 422 16.09 -34.65 20.86
N ALA A 423 15.65 -33.38 20.88
CA ALA A 423 14.83 -32.80 19.82
C ALA A 423 15.67 -32.00 18.80
N ASN A 424 17.00 -32.03 18.92
CA ASN A 424 17.90 -31.28 18.04
C ASN A 424 17.82 -31.82 16.61
N ASP A 425 17.56 -30.94 15.64
CA ASP A 425 17.58 -31.27 14.21
C ASP A 425 16.64 -32.43 13.83
N VAL A 426 15.50 -32.57 14.51
CA VAL A 426 14.51 -33.63 14.20
C VAL A 426 13.06 -33.15 14.21
N VAL A 427 12.79 -31.86 14.44
CA VAL A 427 11.41 -31.34 14.51
C VAL A 427 10.85 -31.11 13.11
N SER A 428 9.65 -31.63 12.84
CA SER A 428 8.97 -31.47 11.54
C SER A 428 7.57 -30.85 11.62
N SER A 429 6.87 -30.93 12.75
CA SER A 429 5.55 -30.29 12.94
C SER A 429 5.33 -29.81 14.38
N VAL A 430 4.47 -28.81 14.58
CA VAL A 430 4.26 -28.19 15.91
C VAL A 430 2.80 -27.80 16.18
N LYS A 431 2.39 -27.87 17.44
CA LYS A 431 1.16 -27.26 17.96
C LYS A 431 1.54 -26.15 18.94
N ILE A 432 1.03 -24.95 18.74
CA ILE A 432 1.32 -23.75 19.54
C ILE A 432 0.02 -23.29 20.20
N GLN A 433 -0.01 -23.20 21.53
CA GLN A 433 -1.20 -23.03 22.37
C GLN A 433 -1.13 -21.85 23.31
#